data_AF-A0A1Z8UUV3-F1
#
_entry.id   AF-A0A1Z8UUV3-F1
#
_cell.length_a   1.000
_cell.length_b   1.000
_cell.length_c   1.000
_cell.angle_alpha   90.00
_cell.angle_beta   90.00
_cell.angle_gamma   90.00
#
_symmetry.space_group_name_H-M   'P 1'
#
loop_
_entity.id
_entity.type
_entity.pdbx_description
1 polymer ?
#
loop_
_entity_poly.entity_id
_entity_poly.type
_entity_poly.pdbx_seq_one_letter_code
_entity_poly.pdbx_strand_id
1 'polypeptide(L)'
;MNKKSLIIGFGNRAKEVVYPALNILGHKIFIYSRNLNKLKTLKDFYNFEIIYDLNSENLQNVDQIFVCTKNDSYENIIKKICNTGLASKITLFIDTPLLFHFFKINKFKKDFKNLVISEDETFDLINQVIKNLINENYSFKLFKINLNYYGLLIHSISQIMNILNLNKDNLIENKITYAFYLNLNKLKYFLKIANVKIFFNYGREWSSDKSNIEIFLKSKKNKIEIKKYKINYLFSDKIFDGFEVNGLKYKNKDLDHIKYNFRSFYEILKLNSSYKYQIKILNFISMVNFYEFKKESNIINYIKGEYFANILNKMRFFINFKIDLIKLRKILYKFNKKI
;
A
#
# COMPACT_ATOMS: atom_id res chain seq x y z
N MET A 1 -2.40 23.65 10.92
CA MET A 1 -1.60 24.30 9.85
C MET A 1 -1.87 23.58 8.54
N ASN A 2 -2.31 24.29 7.50
CA ASN A 2 -2.50 23.68 6.18
C ASN A 2 -1.14 23.33 5.58
N LYS A 3 -0.87 22.03 5.40
CA LYS A 3 0.37 21.56 4.80
C LYS A 3 0.44 21.88 3.32
N LYS A 4 1.66 22.10 2.84
CA LYS A 4 1.96 22.37 1.43
C LYS A 4 2.53 21.11 0.79
N SER A 5 1.80 20.56 -0.17
CA SER A 5 2.12 19.28 -0.80
C SER A 5 2.39 19.46 -2.29
N LEU A 6 3.50 18.93 -2.77
CA LEU A 6 3.82 18.89 -4.19
C LEU A 6 3.57 17.48 -4.75
N ILE A 7 2.80 17.39 -5.83
CA ILE A 7 2.64 16.18 -6.62
C ILE A 7 3.54 16.28 -7.86
N ILE A 8 4.46 15.34 -8.02
CA ILE A 8 5.30 15.20 -9.20
C ILE A 8 4.72 14.11 -10.12
N GLY A 9 4.23 14.53 -11.27
CA GLY A 9 3.54 13.68 -12.25
C GLY A 9 2.03 13.63 -12.01
N PHE A 10 1.24 14.08 -13.00
CA PHE A 10 -0.22 14.15 -12.90
C PHE A 10 -0.93 13.09 -13.76
N GLY A 11 -0.59 11.83 -13.51
CA GLY A 11 -1.20 10.65 -14.13
C GLY A 11 -2.51 10.21 -13.45
N ASN A 12 -3.00 9.01 -13.77
CA ASN A 12 -4.26 8.48 -13.21
C ASN A 12 -4.20 8.34 -11.69
N ARG A 13 -3.11 7.77 -11.15
CA ARG A 13 -2.88 7.71 -9.70
C ARG A 13 -3.02 9.07 -9.01
N ALA A 14 -2.37 10.08 -9.57
CA ALA A 14 -2.39 11.42 -9.01
C ALA A 14 -3.81 12.01 -9.05
N LYS A 15 -4.50 11.91 -10.19
CA LYS A 15 -5.85 12.44 -10.38
C LYS A 15 -6.92 11.72 -9.55
N GLU A 16 -6.84 10.40 -9.48
CA GLU A 16 -7.92 9.55 -8.93
C GLU A 16 -7.71 9.21 -7.45
N VAL A 17 -6.50 9.37 -6.91
CA VAL A 17 -6.19 9.01 -5.51
C VAL A 17 -5.46 10.11 -4.75
N VAL A 18 -4.27 10.49 -5.20
CA VAL A 18 -3.39 11.37 -4.40
C VAL A 18 -3.98 12.76 -4.27
N TYR A 19 -4.33 13.41 -5.38
CA TYR A 19 -4.96 14.73 -5.37
C TYR A 19 -6.25 14.77 -4.52
N PRO A 20 -7.27 13.90 -4.76
CA PRO A 20 -8.48 13.95 -3.95
C PRO A 20 -8.24 13.66 -2.47
N ALA A 21 -7.31 12.76 -2.13
CA ALA A 21 -6.95 12.50 -0.74
C ALA A 21 -6.33 13.74 -0.06
N LEU A 22 -5.38 14.41 -0.72
CA LEU A 22 -4.75 15.63 -0.18
C LEU A 22 -5.75 16.79 -0.09
N ASN A 23 -6.71 16.85 -1.02
CA ASN A 23 -7.77 17.86 -0.98
C ASN A 23 -8.73 17.62 0.20
N ILE A 24 -9.10 16.35 0.47
CA ILE A 24 -9.87 15.97 1.67
C ILE A 24 -9.11 16.37 2.94
N LEU A 25 -7.79 16.17 2.98
CA LEU A 25 -6.92 16.57 4.09
C LEU A 25 -6.71 18.10 4.20
N GLY A 26 -7.24 18.91 3.27
CA GLY A 26 -7.13 20.37 3.30
C GLY A 26 -5.72 20.90 3.00
N HIS A 27 -4.91 20.14 2.26
CA HIS A 27 -3.57 20.57 1.89
C HIS A 27 -3.61 21.65 0.80
N LYS A 28 -2.65 22.57 0.83
CA LYS A 28 -2.35 23.42 -0.33
C LYS A 28 -1.55 22.57 -1.34
N ILE A 29 -2.11 22.37 -2.53
CA ILE A 29 -1.57 21.43 -3.52
C ILE A 29 -0.85 22.17 -4.66
N PHE A 30 0.39 21.77 -4.87
CA PHE A 30 1.23 22.15 -5.99
C PHE A 30 1.43 20.95 -6.92
N ILE A 31 1.55 21.19 -8.22
CA ILE A 31 1.77 20.13 -9.20
C ILE A 31 2.90 20.49 -10.16
N TYR A 32 3.83 19.55 -10.33
CA TYR A 32 4.89 19.60 -11.32
C TYR A 32 4.76 18.42 -12.29
N SER A 33 4.88 18.67 -13.59
CA SER A 33 4.87 17.64 -14.63
C SER A 33 5.67 18.09 -15.83
N ARG A 34 6.27 17.13 -16.53
CA ARG A 34 6.99 17.39 -17.79
C ARG A 34 6.08 17.99 -18.89
N ASN A 35 4.78 17.68 -18.86
CA ASN A 35 3.82 18.23 -19.81
C ASN A 35 3.06 19.40 -19.18
N LEU A 36 3.68 20.58 -19.21
CA LEU A 36 3.12 21.81 -18.64
C LEU A 36 1.82 22.24 -19.35
N ASN A 37 1.71 22.04 -20.66
CA ASN A 37 0.50 22.39 -21.42
C ASN A 37 -0.71 21.60 -20.91
N LYS A 38 -0.54 20.30 -20.68
CA LYS A 38 -1.58 19.46 -20.06
C LYS A 38 -1.92 19.89 -18.64
N LEU A 39 -0.97 20.40 -17.86
CA LEU A 39 -1.27 20.92 -16.52
C LEU A 39 -2.08 22.21 -16.58
N LYS A 40 -1.74 23.13 -17.49
CA LYS A 40 -2.48 24.39 -17.65
C LYS A 40 -3.96 24.14 -17.94
N THR A 41 -4.30 23.18 -18.79
CA THR A 41 -5.70 22.85 -19.10
C THR A 41 -6.45 22.16 -17.94
N LEU A 42 -5.73 21.54 -17.01
CA LEU A 42 -6.33 20.85 -15.85
C LEU A 42 -6.36 21.72 -14.59
N LYS A 43 -5.62 22.84 -14.58
CA LYS A 43 -5.46 23.71 -13.42
C LYS A 43 -6.80 24.20 -12.89
N ASP A 44 -7.66 24.67 -13.79
CA ASP A 44 -8.94 25.27 -13.42
C ASP A 44 -9.93 24.22 -12.92
N PHE A 45 -9.86 22.99 -13.46
CA PHE A 45 -10.71 21.88 -13.02
C PHE A 45 -10.33 21.35 -11.64
N TYR A 46 -9.03 21.26 -11.34
CA TYR A 46 -8.50 20.66 -10.11
C TYR A 46 -7.91 21.72 -9.15
N ASN A 47 -8.24 23.01 -9.28
CA ASN A 47 -7.84 24.10 -8.38
C ASN A 47 -6.47 23.91 -7.68
N PHE A 48 -5.38 23.85 -8.46
CA PHE A 48 -4.02 23.66 -7.94
C PHE A 48 -3.04 24.72 -8.47
N GLU A 49 -1.89 24.86 -7.81
CA GLU A 49 -0.80 25.72 -8.27
C GLU A 49 0.22 24.92 -9.08
N ILE A 50 0.71 25.48 -10.19
CA ILE A 50 1.72 24.83 -11.04
C ILE A 50 3.10 25.24 -10.55
N ILE A 51 3.97 24.25 -10.31
CA ILE A 51 5.42 24.46 -10.19
C ILE A 51 6.04 24.16 -11.53
N TYR A 52 6.84 25.10 -12.06
CA TYR A 52 7.47 24.98 -13.37
C TYR A 52 8.83 24.29 -13.32
N ASP A 53 9.55 24.37 -12.19
CA ASP A 53 10.84 23.74 -12.01
C ASP A 53 11.10 23.30 -10.55
N LEU A 54 11.93 22.27 -10.37
CA LEU A 54 12.31 21.71 -9.07
C LEU A 54 13.59 22.38 -8.54
N ASN A 55 13.51 23.69 -8.27
CA ASN A 55 14.59 24.50 -7.71
C ASN A 55 14.35 24.84 -6.23
N SER A 56 15.34 25.44 -5.56
CA SER A 56 15.26 25.77 -4.13
C SER A 56 14.12 26.75 -3.80
N GLU A 57 13.91 27.77 -4.63
CA GLU A 57 12.85 28.77 -4.45
C GLU A 57 11.45 28.13 -4.43
N ASN A 58 11.15 27.31 -5.44
CA ASN A 58 9.86 26.64 -5.56
C ASN A 58 9.62 25.60 -4.46
N LEU A 59 10.70 25.01 -3.92
CA LEU A 59 10.60 23.96 -2.89
C LEU A 59 10.73 24.49 -1.46
N GLN A 60 11.09 25.76 -1.25
CA GLN A 60 11.35 26.33 0.08
C GLN A 60 10.18 26.15 1.06
N ASN A 61 8.96 26.15 0.52
CA ASN A 61 7.72 26.07 1.28
C ASN A 61 7.01 24.71 1.17
N VAL A 62 7.65 23.69 0.59
CA VAL A 62 7.02 22.37 0.42
C VAL A 62 7.32 21.49 1.62
N ASP A 63 6.29 21.00 2.31
CA ASP A 63 6.46 20.10 3.46
C ASP A 63 6.65 18.64 3.02
N GLN A 64 6.00 18.29 1.91
CA GLN A 64 5.97 16.93 1.39
C GLN A 64 5.86 16.86 -0.13
N ILE A 65 6.50 15.85 -0.69
CA ILE A 65 6.52 15.59 -2.13
C ILE A 65 5.98 14.17 -2.37
N PHE A 66 5.03 14.05 -3.30
CA PHE A 66 4.50 12.78 -3.78
C PHE A 66 4.96 12.55 -5.21
N VAL A 67 5.79 11.52 -5.42
CA VAL A 67 6.29 11.16 -6.75
C VAL A 67 5.38 10.09 -7.37
N CYS A 68 4.55 10.52 -8.33
CA CYS A 68 3.56 9.72 -9.04
C CYS A 68 3.90 9.54 -10.53
N THR A 69 5.18 9.57 -10.87
CA THR A 69 5.68 9.34 -12.22
C THR A 69 5.93 7.84 -12.48
N LYS A 70 6.28 7.49 -13.72
CA LYS A 70 6.77 6.14 -14.03
C LYS A 70 8.14 5.90 -13.37
N ASN A 71 8.40 4.66 -12.95
CA ASN A 71 9.55 4.25 -12.13
C ASN A 71 10.93 4.60 -12.69
N ASP A 72 11.06 4.60 -14.01
CA ASP A 72 12.26 4.95 -14.76
C ASP A 72 12.76 6.38 -14.48
N SER A 73 11.88 7.27 -14.04
CA SER A 73 12.21 8.67 -13.75
C SER A 73 12.54 8.99 -12.28
N TYR A 74 12.32 8.04 -11.35
CA TYR A 74 12.42 8.32 -9.91
C TYR A 74 13.79 8.81 -9.47
N GLU A 75 14.87 8.14 -9.86
CA GLU A 75 16.21 8.51 -9.42
C GLU A 75 16.58 9.93 -9.85
N ASN A 76 16.23 10.33 -11.07
CA ASN A 76 16.55 11.66 -11.59
C ASN A 76 15.76 12.76 -10.87
N ILE A 77 14.47 12.50 -10.58
CA ILE A 77 13.62 13.43 -9.82
C ILE A 77 14.17 13.60 -8.40
N ILE A 78 14.51 12.50 -7.74
CA ILE A 78 15.02 12.52 -6.37
C ILE A 78 16.36 13.26 -6.30
N LYS A 79 17.28 13.00 -7.23
CA LYS A 79 18.55 13.74 -7.33
C LYS A 79 18.32 15.24 -7.47
N LYS A 80 17.40 15.67 -8.35
CA LYS A 80 17.06 17.10 -8.51
C LYS A 80 16.61 17.71 -7.18
N ILE A 81 15.74 17.02 -6.44
CA ILE A 81 15.27 17.49 -5.14
C ILE A 81 16.43 17.55 -4.13
N CYS A 82 17.27 16.51 -4.03
CA CYS A 82 18.43 16.52 -3.13
C CYS A 82 19.39 17.68 -3.41
N ASN A 83 19.62 17.98 -4.70
CA ASN A 83 20.52 19.06 -5.12
C ASN A 83 20.03 20.47 -4.73
N THR A 84 18.78 20.63 -4.31
CA THR A 84 18.26 21.92 -3.81
C THR A 84 18.73 22.27 -2.39
N GLY A 85 19.31 21.30 -1.66
CA GLY A 85 19.67 21.46 -0.25
C GLY A 85 18.49 21.45 0.73
N LEU A 86 17.26 21.26 0.25
CA LEU A 86 16.03 21.31 1.07
C LEU A 86 15.46 19.94 1.43
N ALA A 87 16.00 18.85 0.87
CA ALA A 87 15.49 17.49 1.06
C ALA A 87 15.31 17.13 2.55
N SER A 88 16.23 17.56 3.42
CA SER A 88 16.21 17.26 4.86
C SER A 88 15.00 17.80 5.61
N LYS A 89 14.24 18.73 5.01
CA LYS A 89 12.99 19.29 5.56
C LYS A 89 11.74 18.60 4.99
N ILE A 90 11.88 17.87 3.89
CA ILE A 90 10.78 17.34 3.08
C ILE A 90 10.51 15.88 3.44
N THR A 91 9.23 15.53 3.59
CA THR A 91 8.80 14.11 3.57
C THR A 91 8.54 13.68 2.13
N LEU A 92 9.29 12.71 1.64
CA LEU A 92 9.16 12.18 0.29
C LEU A 92 8.32 10.90 0.30
N PHE A 93 7.20 10.92 -0.41
CA PHE A 93 6.37 9.76 -0.71
C PHE A 93 6.63 9.30 -2.14
N ILE A 94 6.93 8.02 -2.32
CA ILE A 94 7.17 7.42 -3.63
C ILE A 94 6.12 6.35 -3.89
N ASP A 95 5.47 6.39 -5.05
CA ASP A 95 4.39 5.45 -5.37
C ASP A 95 4.92 4.05 -5.77
N THR A 96 4.10 3.03 -5.51
CA THR A 96 4.42 1.62 -5.78
C THR A 96 3.92 1.16 -7.15
N PRO A 97 4.48 0.09 -7.76
CA PRO A 97 5.58 -0.76 -7.28
C PRO A 97 6.98 -0.19 -7.58
N LEU A 98 8.01 -0.49 -6.77
CA LEU A 98 9.37 0.07 -6.94
C LEU A 98 10.38 -0.86 -7.61
N LEU A 99 10.03 -2.13 -7.84
CA LEU A 99 10.83 -3.22 -8.36
C LEU A 99 12.34 -3.08 -8.05
N PHE A 100 13.21 -3.24 -9.07
CA PHE A 100 14.66 -3.13 -8.94
C PHE A 100 15.15 -1.70 -8.62
N HIS A 101 14.28 -0.69 -8.66
CA HIS A 101 14.64 0.69 -8.36
C HIS A 101 14.76 0.95 -6.86
N PHE A 102 14.28 0.02 -6.02
CA PHE A 102 14.41 0.14 -4.58
C PHE A 102 15.85 0.46 -4.13
N PHE A 103 16.83 -0.34 -4.56
CA PHE A 103 18.23 -0.14 -4.14
C PHE A 103 18.78 1.22 -4.59
N LYS A 104 18.30 1.71 -5.74
CA LYS A 104 18.66 3.03 -6.27
C LYS A 104 18.04 4.15 -5.44
N ILE A 105 16.86 3.95 -4.87
CA ILE A 105 16.15 4.95 -4.06
C ILE A 105 16.65 4.95 -2.62
N ASN A 106 16.95 3.78 -2.05
CA ASN A 106 17.34 3.64 -0.64
C ASN A 106 18.57 4.47 -0.26
N LYS A 107 19.49 4.69 -1.20
CA LYS A 107 20.69 5.50 -0.96
C LYS A 107 20.35 6.93 -0.54
N PHE A 108 19.20 7.45 -0.98
CA PHE A 108 18.73 8.80 -0.66
C PHE A 108 17.94 8.86 0.66
N LYS A 109 17.74 7.74 1.36
CA LYS A 109 16.92 7.69 2.58
C LYS A 109 17.37 8.72 3.64
N LYS A 110 18.68 8.96 3.75
CA LYS A 110 19.26 9.88 4.74
C LYS A 110 19.16 11.35 4.34
N ASP A 111 18.87 11.64 3.07
CA ASP A 111 18.82 13.01 2.55
C ASP A 111 17.48 13.69 2.89
N PHE A 112 16.43 12.90 3.11
CA PHE A 112 15.08 13.39 3.38
C PHE A 112 14.75 13.37 4.87
N LYS A 113 13.84 14.27 5.30
CA LYS A 113 13.24 14.21 6.64
C LYS A 113 12.66 12.82 6.91
N ASN A 114 11.93 12.33 5.92
CA ASN A 114 11.37 10.99 5.87
C ASN A 114 11.26 10.57 4.41
N LEU A 115 11.57 9.30 4.13
CA LEU A 115 11.30 8.68 2.84
C LEU A 115 10.32 7.52 3.07
N VAL A 116 9.16 7.62 2.43
CA VAL A 116 8.00 6.76 2.59
C VAL A 116 7.65 6.13 1.25
N ILE A 117 7.39 4.83 1.25
CA ILE A 117 6.84 4.13 0.11
C ILE A 117 5.32 4.06 0.24
N SER A 118 4.60 4.49 -0.79
CA SER A 118 3.14 4.61 -0.77
C SER A 118 2.48 3.27 -1.09
N GLU A 119 2.35 2.44 -0.06
CA GLU A 119 1.76 1.11 -0.11
C GLU A 119 0.39 1.13 0.59
N ASP A 120 -0.65 1.45 -0.16
CA ASP A 120 -2.01 1.69 0.33
C ASP A 120 -2.58 0.48 1.08
N GLU A 121 -2.31 -0.73 0.61
CA GLU A 121 -2.92 -1.95 1.13
C GLU A 121 -2.42 -2.30 2.53
N THR A 122 -1.28 -1.74 2.95
CA THR A 122 -0.85 -1.77 4.37
C THR A 122 -1.86 -1.05 5.26
N PHE A 123 -2.49 0.00 4.74
CA PHE A 123 -3.43 0.89 5.44
C PHE A 123 -4.87 0.63 5.04
N ASP A 124 -5.14 -0.53 4.43
CA ASP A 124 -6.50 -0.95 4.12
C ASP A 124 -7.34 -1.03 5.40
N LEU A 125 -8.47 -0.32 5.41
CA LEU A 125 -9.39 -0.28 6.55
C LEU A 125 -9.92 -1.68 6.90
N ILE A 126 -9.93 -2.63 5.95
CA ILE A 126 -10.30 -4.03 6.22
C ILE A 126 -9.33 -4.70 7.21
N ASN A 127 -8.07 -4.24 7.27
CA ASN A 127 -7.06 -4.80 8.17
C ASN A 127 -7.43 -4.57 9.64
N GLN A 128 -8.07 -3.43 9.95
CA GLN A 128 -8.56 -3.13 11.30
C GLN A 128 -9.72 -4.05 11.67
N VAL A 129 -10.67 -4.27 10.76
CA VAL A 129 -11.77 -5.23 10.96
C VAL A 129 -11.23 -6.62 11.28
N ILE A 130 -10.26 -7.10 10.50
CA ILE A 130 -9.61 -8.40 10.73
C ILE A 130 -8.93 -8.44 12.10
N LYS A 131 -8.18 -7.40 12.47
CA LYS A 131 -7.50 -7.34 13.78
C LYS A 131 -8.48 -7.36 14.94
N ASN A 132 -9.58 -6.62 14.84
CA ASN A 132 -10.64 -6.61 15.86
C ASN A 132 -11.26 -7.99 16.01
N LEU A 133 -11.63 -8.65 14.91
CA LEU A 133 -12.15 -10.02 14.93
C LEU A 133 -11.18 -11.02 15.58
N ILE A 134 -9.87 -10.87 15.33
CA ILE A 134 -8.84 -11.71 15.98
C ILE A 134 -8.79 -11.43 17.49
N ASN A 135 -8.81 -10.16 17.90
CA ASN A 135 -8.74 -9.75 19.30
C ASN A 135 -9.97 -10.17 20.11
N GLU A 136 -11.17 -10.01 19.55
CA GLU A 136 -12.44 -10.45 20.13
C GLU A 136 -12.48 -11.99 20.33
N ASN A 137 -11.69 -12.74 19.54
CA ASN A 137 -11.60 -14.19 19.62
C ASN A 137 -10.27 -14.66 20.23
N TYR A 138 -9.88 -14.09 21.38
CA TYR A 138 -8.59 -14.34 22.04
C TYR A 138 -8.27 -15.82 22.34
N SER A 139 -9.30 -16.68 22.49
CA SER A 139 -9.15 -18.13 22.69
C SER A 139 -8.81 -18.89 21.40
N PHE A 140 -8.85 -18.21 20.26
CA PHE A 140 -8.48 -18.72 18.94
C PHE A 140 -7.18 -18.09 18.45
N LYS A 141 -6.56 -18.73 17.46
CA LYS A 141 -5.43 -18.18 16.71
C LYS A 141 -5.75 -18.16 15.22
N LEU A 142 -5.38 -17.07 14.56
CA LEU A 142 -5.40 -17.02 13.10
C LEU A 142 -4.45 -18.09 12.54
N PHE A 143 -4.95 -18.92 11.62
CA PHE A 143 -4.12 -19.95 10.99
C PHE A 143 -4.28 -20.00 9.46
N LYS A 144 -5.32 -19.36 8.92
CA LYS A 144 -5.51 -19.26 7.47
C LYS A 144 -6.20 -17.96 7.07
N ILE A 145 -5.75 -17.39 5.95
CA ILE A 145 -6.37 -16.26 5.26
C ILE A 145 -6.58 -16.67 3.80
N ASN A 146 -7.77 -16.41 3.26
CA ASN A 146 -8.04 -16.46 1.83
C ASN A 146 -8.23 -15.03 1.33
N LEU A 147 -7.42 -14.64 0.35
CA LEU A 147 -7.57 -13.39 -0.39
C LEU A 147 -8.24 -13.72 -1.71
N ASN A 148 -9.50 -13.32 -1.88
CA ASN A 148 -10.29 -13.59 -3.09
C ASN A 148 -10.36 -12.32 -3.95
N TYR A 149 -9.94 -12.40 -5.22
CA TYR A 149 -9.83 -11.23 -6.12
C TYR A 149 -8.92 -10.14 -5.53
N TYR A 150 -7.68 -10.51 -5.26
CA TYR A 150 -6.64 -9.62 -4.74
C TYR A 150 -5.45 -9.72 -5.69
N GLY A 151 -5.07 -8.64 -6.39
CA GLY A 151 -4.23 -8.84 -7.57
C GLY A 151 -2.72 -8.88 -7.36
N LEU A 152 -1.97 -7.77 -7.33
CA LEU A 152 -0.51 -7.94 -7.23
C LEU A 152 -0.11 -8.45 -5.85
N LEU A 153 0.69 -9.51 -5.86
CA LEU A 153 1.13 -10.25 -4.69
C LEU A 153 1.84 -9.38 -3.64
N ILE A 154 2.59 -8.36 -4.08
CA ILE A 154 3.29 -7.43 -3.18
C ILE A 154 2.33 -6.75 -2.21
N HIS A 155 1.24 -6.18 -2.72
CA HIS A 155 0.27 -5.47 -1.90
C HIS A 155 -0.39 -6.38 -0.88
N SER A 156 -0.69 -7.60 -1.31
CA SER A 156 -1.24 -8.61 -0.43
C SER A 156 -0.24 -9.02 0.66
N ILE A 157 1.05 -9.15 0.35
CA ILE A 157 2.07 -9.43 1.36
C ILE A 157 2.12 -8.27 2.38
N SER A 158 2.19 -7.03 1.90
CA SER A 158 2.21 -5.82 2.74
C SER A 158 0.98 -5.75 3.67
N GLN A 159 -0.20 -6.06 3.14
CA GLN A 159 -1.44 -6.15 3.90
C GLN A 159 -1.37 -7.22 5.00
N ILE A 160 -0.92 -8.44 4.67
CA ILE A 160 -0.83 -9.52 5.64
C ILE A 160 0.21 -9.21 6.72
N MET A 161 1.33 -8.57 6.36
CA MET A 161 2.32 -8.10 7.32
C MET A 161 1.69 -7.10 8.31
N ASN A 162 0.82 -6.21 7.84
CA ASN A 162 0.06 -5.31 8.70
C ASN A 162 -0.88 -6.08 9.64
N ILE A 163 -1.69 -6.99 9.11
CA ILE A 163 -2.65 -7.82 9.87
C ILE A 163 -1.95 -8.57 11.01
N LEU A 164 -0.82 -9.20 10.70
CA LEU A 164 -0.02 -9.99 11.66
C LEU A 164 0.90 -9.14 12.54
N ASN A 165 0.89 -7.81 12.38
CA ASN A 165 1.76 -6.87 13.09
C ASN A 165 3.27 -7.18 12.96
N LEU A 166 3.68 -7.69 11.80
CA LEU A 166 5.07 -8.10 11.54
C LEU A 166 5.97 -6.95 11.08
N ASN A 167 5.40 -5.77 10.86
CA ASN A 167 6.13 -4.57 10.41
C ASN A 167 7.17 -4.07 11.43
N LYS A 168 7.11 -4.51 12.69
CA LYS A 168 8.09 -4.16 13.73
C LYS A 168 9.19 -5.19 13.89
N ASP A 169 9.03 -6.37 13.31
CA ASP A 169 9.93 -7.49 13.51
C ASP A 169 11.03 -7.51 12.45
N ASN A 170 12.26 -7.20 12.85
CA ASN A 170 13.43 -7.23 11.96
C ASN A 170 13.69 -8.63 11.34
N LEU A 171 13.08 -9.68 11.89
CA LEU A 171 13.25 -11.09 11.51
C LEU A 171 12.10 -11.67 10.68
N ILE A 172 11.30 -10.84 10.00
CA ILE A 172 10.16 -11.32 9.21
C ILE A 172 10.54 -12.39 8.18
N GLU A 173 11.76 -12.33 7.65
CA GLU A 173 12.30 -13.27 6.69
C GLU A 173 12.30 -14.71 7.23
N ASN A 174 12.57 -14.87 8.53
CA ASN A 174 12.54 -16.17 9.22
C ASN A 174 11.13 -16.68 9.48
N LYS A 175 10.13 -15.80 9.40
CA LYS A 175 8.71 -16.12 9.62
C LYS A 175 8.01 -16.50 8.32
N ILE A 176 8.59 -16.19 7.15
CA ILE A 176 8.01 -16.53 5.85
C ILE A 176 8.54 -17.90 5.43
N THR A 177 7.64 -18.87 5.33
CA THR A 177 7.89 -20.20 4.78
C THR A 177 7.06 -20.37 3.51
N TYR A 178 7.68 -20.84 2.44
CA TYR A 178 6.99 -21.05 1.17
C TYR A 178 6.53 -22.50 1.07
N ALA A 179 5.35 -22.72 0.51
CA ALA A 179 4.91 -24.06 0.15
C ALA A 179 3.93 -23.98 -1.02
N PHE A 180 4.18 -24.76 -2.07
CA PHE A 180 3.25 -24.90 -3.18
C PHE A 180 2.25 -26.01 -2.84
N TYR A 181 0.96 -25.78 -3.10
CA TYR A 181 -0.04 -26.84 -3.07
C TYR A 181 -0.55 -27.11 -4.48
N LEU A 182 -0.18 -28.27 -5.00
CA LEU A 182 -0.78 -28.81 -6.21
C LEU A 182 -2.03 -29.59 -5.78
N ASN A 183 -3.20 -29.11 -6.19
CA ASN A 183 -4.41 -29.92 -6.22
C ASN A 183 -4.71 -30.24 -7.69
N LEU A 184 -5.07 -31.49 -7.96
CA LEU A 184 -5.03 -32.20 -9.24
C LEU A 184 -5.58 -31.47 -10.49
N ASN A 185 -6.28 -30.33 -10.37
CA ASN A 185 -6.76 -29.55 -11.51
C ASN A 185 -6.62 -28.01 -11.38
N LYS A 186 -6.05 -27.46 -10.28
CA LYS A 186 -5.88 -26.00 -10.09
C LYS A 186 -4.61 -25.69 -9.31
N LEU A 187 -3.69 -24.96 -9.93
CA LEU A 187 -2.49 -24.45 -9.26
C LEU A 187 -2.90 -23.35 -8.26
N LYS A 188 -2.92 -23.67 -6.96
CA LYS A 188 -3.21 -22.71 -5.90
C LYS A 188 -1.94 -22.38 -5.15
N TYR A 189 -1.50 -21.13 -5.30
CA TYR A 189 -0.37 -20.60 -4.53
C TYR A 189 -0.81 -20.40 -3.08
N PHE A 190 -0.06 -20.97 -2.12
CA PHE A 190 -0.21 -20.57 -0.73
C PHE A 190 1.11 -20.11 -0.12
N LEU A 191 1.06 -19.03 0.63
CA LEU A 191 2.20 -18.46 1.33
C LEU A 191 2.02 -18.72 2.82
N LYS A 192 3.01 -19.25 3.53
CA LYS A 192 2.92 -19.42 4.98
C LYS A 192 3.72 -18.31 5.66
N ILE A 193 3.05 -17.34 6.29
CA ILE A 193 3.71 -16.29 7.08
C ILE A 193 3.38 -16.48 8.55
N ALA A 194 4.38 -16.57 9.41
CA ALA A 194 4.24 -16.75 10.86
C ALA A 194 3.26 -17.88 11.24
N ASN A 195 3.32 -19.00 10.51
CA ASN A 195 2.41 -20.14 10.62
C ASN A 195 0.97 -19.95 10.13
N VAL A 196 0.63 -18.80 9.54
CA VAL A 196 -0.66 -18.55 8.88
C VAL A 196 -0.55 -18.93 7.39
N LYS A 197 -1.46 -19.78 6.91
CA LYS A 197 -1.57 -20.15 5.49
C LYS A 197 -2.38 -19.09 4.73
N ILE A 198 -1.78 -18.44 3.74
CA ILE A 198 -2.41 -17.40 2.93
C ILE A 198 -2.68 -17.99 1.55
N PHE A 199 -3.93 -17.98 1.11
CA PHE A 199 -4.31 -18.47 -0.21
C PHE A 199 -4.74 -17.30 -1.08
N PHE A 200 -4.20 -17.25 -2.30
CA PHE A 200 -4.59 -16.27 -3.32
C PHE A 200 -5.56 -16.94 -4.28
N ASN A 201 -6.84 -16.60 -4.17
CA ASN A 201 -7.89 -17.21 -4.98
C ASN A 201 -8.42 -16.19 -6.01
N TYR A 202 -8.60 -16.65 -7.25
CA TYR A 202 -9.31 -15.98 -8.35
C TYR A 202 -8.77 -14.59 -8.77
N GLY A 203 -8.26 -14.47 -10.01
CA GLY A 203 -8.17 -13.23 -10.81
C GLY A 203 -7.43 -12.00 -10.24
N ARG A 204 -7.28 -10.95 -11.07
CA ARG A 204 -6.76 -9.62 -10.67
C ARG A 204 -7.88 -8.57 -10.66
N GLU A 205 -8.99 -8.83 -9.97
CA GLU A 205 -10.03 -7.81 -9.78
C GLU A 205 -9.85 -7.14 -8.41
N TRP A 206 -9.01 -6.10 -8.34
CA TRP A 206 -8.64 -5.46 -7.06
C TRP A 206 -9.76 -4.62 -6.46
N SER A 207 -9.94 -4.74 -5.14
CA SER A 207 -10.79 -3.86 -4.31
C SER A 207 -12.12 -3.53 -4.98
N SER A 208 -12.73 -4.55 -5.56
CA SER A 208 -14.07 -4.48 -6.12
C SER A 208 -15.09 -4.96 -5.08
N ASP A 209 -16.36 -4.74 -5.37
CA ASP A 209 -17.50 -5.39 -4.72
C ASP A 209 -17.39 -6.92 -4.68
N LYS A 210 -16.63 -7.53 -5.60
CA LYS A 210 -16.35 -8.97 -5.61
C LYS A 210 -15.17 -9.37 -4.71
N SER A 211 -14.26 -8.44 -4.41
CA SER A 211 -13.10 -8.70 -3.54
C SER A 211 -13.57 -8.96 -2.11
N ASN A 212 -13.12 -10.06 -1.54
CA ASN A 212 -13.42 -10.41 -0.15
C ASN A 212 -12.26 -11.13 0.49
N ILE A 213 -12.16 -11.00 1.81
CA ILE A 213 -11.16 -11.69 2.62
C ILE A 213 -11.89 -12.67 3.52
N GLU A 214 -11.44 -13.92 3.52
CA GLU A 214 -11.87 -14.88 4.52
C GLU A 214 -10.74 -15.15 5.51
N ILE A 215 -11.03 -15.07 6.79
CA ILE A 215 -10.10 -15.47 7.85
C ILE A 215 -10.63 -16.69 8.58
N PHE A 216 -9.70 -17.55 8.98
CA PHE A 216 -9.99 -18.77 9.72
C PHE A 216 -9.21 -18.76 11.02
N LEU A 217 -9.94 -18.82 12.13
CA LEU A 217 -9.39 -18.87 13.46
C LEU A 217 -9.57 -20.29 14.01
N LYS A 218 -8.51 -20.85 14.58
CA LYS A 218 -8.48 -22.20 15.15
C LYS A 218 -8.37 -22.10 16.66
N SER A 219 -9.18 -22.85 17.39
CA SER A 219 -9.14 -22.83 18.85
C SER A 219 -7.76 -23.26 19.35
N LYS A 220 -7.27 -22.55 20.38
CA LYS A 220 -5.97 -22.85 21.02
C LYS A 220 -6.05 -24.13 21.85
N LYS A 221 -7.22 -24.45 22.41
CA LYS A 221 -7.48 -25.64 23.24
C LYS A 221 -7.92 -26.84 22.39
N ASN A 222 -8.92 -26.65 21.51
CA ASN A 222 -9.47 -27.72 20.67
C ASN A 222 -9.04 -27.57 19.21
N LYS A 223 -8.14 -28.43 18.73
CA LYS A 223 -7.63 -28.35 17.35
C LYS A 223 -8.67 -28.68 16.26
N ILE A 224 -9.90 -29.07 16.59
CA ILE A 224 -10.96 -29.34 15.61
C ILE A 224 -11.83 -28.10 15.39
N GLU A 225 -12.00 -27.28 16.43
CA GLU A 225 -12.86 -26.10 16.40
C GLU A 225 -12.25 -24.97 15.57
N ILE A 226 -12.97 -24.57 14.52
CA ILE A 226 -12.57 -23.55 13.55
C ILE A 226 -13.70 -22.55 13.35
N LYS A 227 -13.43 -21.27 13.55
CA LYS A 227 -14.31 -20.16 13.19
C LYS A 227 -13.90 -19.58 11.83
N LYS A 228 -14.88 -19.35 10.97
CA LYS A 228 -14.70 -18.72 9.66
C LYS A 228 -15.41 -17.36 9.64
N TYR A 229 -14.69 -16.34 9.17
CA TYR A 229 -15.27 -15.03 8.89
C TYR A 229 -15.00 -14.68 7.44
N LYS A 230 -16.05 -14.32 6.70
CA LYS A 230 -15.98 -13.72 5.37
C LYS A 230 -16.28 -12.23 5.51
N ILE A 231 -15.38 -11.40 5.01
CA ILE A 231 -15.42 -9.94 5.13
C ILE A 231 -15.53 -9.36 3.72
N ASN A 232 -16.62 -8.62 3.48
CA ASN A 232 -16.90 -7.94 2.21
C ASN A 232 -16.85 -6.42 2.39
N TYR A 233 -16.52 -5.70 1.33
CA TYR A 233 -16.77 -4.26 1.26
C TYR A 233 -18.26 -3.99 1.07
N LEU A 234 -18.80 -3.04 1.82
CA LEU A 234 -20.19 -2.60 1.72
C LEU A 234 -20.25 -1.24 1.03
N PHE A 235 -21.14 -1.12 0.04
CA PHE A 235 -21.39 0.11 -0.69
C PHE A 235 -22.90 0.44 -0.67
N SER A 236 -23.27 1.70 -0.38
CA SER A 236 -24.63 2.25 -0.47
C SER A 236 -24.66 3.33 -1.54
N ASP A 237 -25.59 3.28 -2.49
CA ASP A 237 -25.70 4.26 -3.60
C ASP A 237 -24.38 4.53 -4.32
N LYS A 238 -23.64 3.45 -4.57
CA LYS A 238 -22.31 3.46 -5.20
C LYS A 238 -21.17 4.07 -4.35
N ILE A 239 -21.41 4.37 -3.08
CA ILE A 239 -20.45 4.98 -2.15
C ILE A 239 -20.03 3.96 -1.11
N PHE A 240 -18.74 3.91 -0.77
CA PHE A 240 -18.22 3.05 0.27
C PHE A 240 -18.84 3.42 1.63
N ASP A 241 -19.54 2.45 2.23
CA ASP A 241 -20.27 2.65 3.48
C ASP A 241 -19.69 1.85 4.65
N GLY A 242 -18.92 0.79 4.38
CA GLY A 242 -18.20 0.07 5.43
C GLY A 242 -17.93 -1.38 5.08
N PHE A 243 -18.10 -2.27 6.05
CA PHE A 243 -17.81 -3.69 5.89
C PHE A 243 -19.00 -4.53 6.31
N GLU A 244 -19.10 -5.70 5.70
CA GLU A 244 -20.02 -6.76 6.09
C GLU A 244 -19.22 -7.99 6.51
N VAL A 245 -19.55 -8.57 7.68
CA VAL A 245 -18.93 -9.79 8.21
C VAL A 245 -19.99 -10.87 8.31
N ASN A 246 -19.83 -11.96 7.54
CA ASN A 246 -20.78 -13.07 7.50
C ASN A 246 -22.26 -12.64 7.26
N GLY A 247 -22.48 -11.61 6.43
CA GLY A 247 -23.83 -11.10 6.13
C GLY A 247 -24.35 -10.03 7.08
N LEU A 248 -23.57 -9.63 8.10
CA LEU A 248 -23.96 -8.61 9.07
C LEU A 248 -23.10 -7.34 8.90
N LYS A 249 -23.74 -6.17 8.92
CA LYS A 249 -23.03 -4.89 8.90
C LYS A 249 -22.08 -4.79 10.10
N TYR A 250 -20.82 -4.50 9.83
CA TYR A 250 -19.78 -4.37 10.84
C TYR A 250 -19.50 -2.89 11.13
N LYS A 251 -19.61 -2.49 12.40
CA LYS A 251 -19.29 -1.13 12.84
C LYS A 251 -17.77 -0.95 12.96
N ASN A 252 -17.16 -0.19 12.05
CA ASN A 252 -15.76 0.22 12.15
C ASN A 252 -15.67 1.68 12.63
N LYS A 253 -15.29 1.87 13.89
CA LYS A 253 -15.16 3.21 14.52
C LYS A 253 -14.15 4.13 13.82
N ASP A 254 -13.12 3.56 13.18
CA ASP A 254 -12.12 4.34 12.47
C ASP A 254 -12.71 4.94 11.18
N LEU A 255 -13.59 4.21 10.50
CA LEU A 255 -14.32 4.72 9.35
C LEU A 255 -15.28 5.84 9.75
N ASP A 256 -15.97 5.70 10.88
CA ASP A 256 -16.85 6.75 11.40
C ASP A 256 -16.04 8.03 11.68
N HIS A 257 -14.89 7.92 12.34
CA HIS A 257 -14.01 9.05 12.60
C HIS A 257 -13.55 9.76 11.32
N ILE A 258 -13.22 9.00 10.25
CA ILE A 258 -12.89 9.58 8.94
C ILE A 258 -14.11 10.30 8.35
N LYS A 259 -15.30 9.69 8.37
CA LYS A 259 -16.53 10.30 7.84
C LYS A 259 -16.88 11.62 8.55
N TYR A 260 -16.70 11.71 9.87
CA TYR A 260 -17.02 12.91 10.66
C TYR A 260 -16.04 14.07 10.47
N ASN A 261 -14.75 13.79 10.30
CA ASN A 261 -13.73 14.84 10.23
C ASN A 261 -13.67 15.57 8.89
N PHE A 262 -14.29 15.02 7.85
CA PHE A 262 -14.12 15.51 6.49
C PHE A 262 -15.48 15.82 5.87
N ARG A 263 -15.96 17.08 6.02
CA ARG A 263 -17.23 17.53 5.43
C ARG A 263 -17.29 17.33 3.91
N SER A 264 -16.14 17.45 3.23
CA SER A 264 -15.95 17.23 1.78
C SER A 264 -15.82 15.74 1.38
N PHE A 265 -15.79 14.82 2.35
CA PHE A 265 -15.54 13.39 2.11
C PHE A 265 -16.52 12.79 1.11
N TYR A 266 -17.83 12.90 1.39
CA TYR A 266 -18.86 12.31 0.55
C TYR A 266 -18.98 12.99 -0.82
N GLU A 267 -18.74 14.29 -0.88
CA GLU A 267 -18.77 15.07 -2.12
C GLU A 267 -17.65 14.63 -3.06
N ILE A 268 -16.42 14.49 -2.55
CA ILE A 268 -15.25 14.07 -3.34
C ILE A 268 -15.35 12.60 -3.77
N LEU A 269 -15.92 11.73 -2.94
CA LEU A 269 -16.14 10.33 -3.31
C LEU A 269 -17.21 10.15 -4.39
N LYS A 270 -18.24 11.02 -4.42
CA LYS A 270 -19.24 11.03 -5.50
C LYS A 270 -18.64 11.43 -6.85
N LEU A 271 -17.67 12.33 -6.86
CA LEU A 271 -17.07 12.86 -8.09
C LEU A 271 -16.11 11.89 -8.81
N ASN A 272 -15.47 10.96 -8.09
CA ASN A 272 -14.39 10.10 -8.63
C ASN A 272 -14.85 8.71 -9.10
N SER A 273 -16.09 8.59 -9.60
CA SER A 273 -16.93 7.39 -9.66
C SER A 273 -16.32 6.08 -10.24
N SER A 274 -15.48 5.41 -9.44
CA SER A 274 -15.44 3.95 -9.32
C SER A 274 -15.20 3.55 -7.87
N TYR A 275 -15.90 2.52 -7.38
CA TYR A 275 -15.75 1.96 -6.03
C TYR A 275 -14.30 1.74 -5.61
N LYS A 276 -13.49 1.29 -6.57
CA LYS A 276 -12.06 1.01 -6.42
C LYS A 276 -11.26 2.23 -6.00
N TYR A 277 -11.58 3.42 -6.51
CA TYR A 277 -10.85 4.63 -6.17
C TYR A 277 -11.22 5.16 -4.80
N GLN A 278 -12.46 4.98 -4.36
CA GLN A 278 -12.91 5.42 -3.04
C GLN A 278 -12.11 4.75 -1.92
N ILE A 279 -11.95 3.42 -1.99
CA ILE A 279 -11.15 2.65 -1.03
C ILE A 279 -9.68 3.10 -1.08
N LYS A 280 -9.12 3.33 -2.27
CA LYS A 280 -7.73 3.80 -2.41
C LYS A 280 -7.51 5.18 -1.81
N ILE A 281 -8.44 6.11 -2.01
CA ILE A 281 -8.39 7.44 -1.39
C ILE A 281 -8.35 7.30 0.13
N LEU A 282 -9.24 6.49 0.70
CA LEU A 282 -9.31 6.23 2.13
C LEU A 282 -8.03 5.62 2.71
N ASN A 283 -7.50 4.61 2.03
CA ASN A 283 -6.26 3.95 2.44
C ASN A 283 -5.09 4.92 2.37
N PHE A 284 -5.04 5.77 1.33
CA PHE A 284 -4.01 6.78 1.17
C PHE A 284 -4.10 7.88 2.24
N ILE A 285 -5.30 8.36 2.58
CA ILE A 285 -5.53 9.29 3.70
C ILE A 285 -5.01 8.69 5.01
N SER A 286 -5.37 7.42 5.28
CA SER A 286 -4.95 6.70 6.48
C SER A 286 -3.42 6.57 6.55
N MET A 287 -2.78 6.30 5.41
CA MET A 287 -1.33 6.24 5.27
C MET A 287 -0.67 7.59 5.56
N VAL A 288 -1.13 8.67 4.92
CA VAL A 288 -0.59 10.02 5.12
C VAL A 288 -0.68 10.39 6.60
N ASN A 289 -1.87 10.29 7.20
CA ASN A 289 -2.06 10.58 8.62
C ASN A 289 -1.10 9.77 9.51
N PHE A 290 -0.96 8.47 9.29
CA PHE A 290 -0.05 7.62 10.06
C PHE A 290 1.39 8.15 10.03
N TYR A 291 1.92 8.45 8.85
CA TYR A 291 3.32 8.90 8.72
C TYR A 291 3.54 10.32 9.22
N GLU A 292 2.53 11.17 9.12
CA GLU A 292 2.59 12.50 9.69
C GLU A 292 2.65 12.48 11.22
N PHE A 293 1.87 11.61 11.87
CA PHE A 293 1.87 11.48 13.32
C PHE A 293 3.07 10.70 13.87
N LYS A 294 3.44 9.58 13.24
CA LYS A 294 4.51 8.70 13.76
C LYS A 294 5.91 9.05 13.28
N LYS A 295 6.05 9.79 12.17
CA LYS A 295 7.35 10.15 11.56
C LYS A 295 8.26 8.93 11.29
N GLU A 296 7.68 7.78 10.92
CA GLU A 296 8.42 6.55 10.65
C GLU A 296 8.62 6.30 9.15
N SER A 297 9.77 5.78 8.74
CA SER A 297 9.96 5.28 7.36
C SER A 297 9.53 3.81 7.26
N ASN A 298 8.82 3.42 6.19
CA ASN A 298 8.40 2.04 5.95
C ASN A 298 9.21 1.30 4.88
N ILE A 299 10.23 1.96 4.35
CA ILE A 299 11.09 1.45 3.29
C ILE A 299 11.49 0.00 3.53
N ILE A 300 12.02 -0.32 4.72
CA ILE A 300 12.60 -1.64 4.99
C ILE A 300 11.56 -2.76 4.86
N ASN A 301 10.34 -2.53 5.34
CA ASN A 301 9.26 -3.51 5.25
C ASN A 301 8.79 -3.68 3.82
N TYR A 302 8.71 -2.58 3.08
CA TYR A 302 8.36 -2.61 1.67
C TYR A 302 9.38 -3.39 0.83
N ILE A 303 10.70 -3.16 1.05
CA ILE A 303 11.78 -3.93 0.40
C ILE A 303 11.54 -5.42 0.55
N LYS A 304 11.30 -5.83 1.79
CA LYS A 304 11.17 -7.23 2.15
C LYS A 304 9.99 -7.82 1.39
N GLY A 305 8.81 -7.17 1.47
CA GLY A 305 7.64 -7.57 0.70
C GLY A 305 7.93 -7.69 -0.79
N GLU A 306 8.56 -6.68 -1.40
CA GLU A 306 8.75 -6.59 -2.85
C GLU A 306 9.78 -7.60 -3.36
N TYR A 307 10.86 -7.78 -2.59
CA TYR A 307 11.82 -8.84 -2.81
C TYR A 307 11.13 -10.21 -2.84
N PHE A 308 10.27 -10.48 -1.87
CA PHE A 308 9.53 -11.74 -1.81
C PHE A 308 8.51 -11.90 -2.93
N ALA A 309 7.77 -10.84 -3.27
CA ALA A 309 6.84 -10.87 -4.39
C ALA A 309 7.56 -11.14 -5.73
N ASN A 310 8.73 -10.54 -5.94
CA ASN A 310 9.55 -10.75 -7.14
C ASN A 310 10.14 -12.16 -7.20
N ILE A 311 10.62 -12.69 -6.08
CA ILE A 311 11.04 -14.08 -5.98
C ILE A 311 9.89 -15.00 -6.38
N LEU A 312 8.71 -14.82 -5.80
CA LEU A 312 7.53 -15.65 -6.09
C LEU A 312 7.11 -15.59 -7.56
N ASN A 313 7.13 -14.41 -8.18
CA ASN A 313 6.83 -14.26 -9.60
C ASN A 313 7.84 -15.00 -10.50
N LYS A 314 9.12 -15.01 -10.11
CA LYS A 314 10.19 -15.72 -10.84
C LYS A 314 10.23 -17.22 -10.53
N MET A 315 9.85 -17.63 -9.32
CA MET A 315 9.75 -19.02 -8.86
C MET A 315 8.44 -19.70 -9.31
N ARG A 316 7.82 -19.24 -10.41
CA ARG A 316 6.76 -19.99 -11.11
C ARG A 316 7.17 -21.42 -11.50
N PHE A 317 8.45 -21.72 -11.42
CA PHE A 317 9.03 -23.06 -11.40
C PHE A 317 9.87 -23.18 -10.13
N PHE A 318 9.81 -24.34 -9.47
CA PHE A 318 10.66 -24.84 -8.39
C PHE A 318 10.02 -25.10 -7.02
N ILE A 319 10.22 -26.37 -6.65
CA ILE A 319 9.87 -27.07 -5.41
C ILE A 319 10.62 -26.45 -4.21
N ASN A 320 9.98 -26.58 -3.06
CA ASN A 320 10.39 -26.22 -1.70
C ASN A 320 11.91 -26.21 -1.47
N PHE A 321 12.51 -25.01 -1.37
CA PHE A 321 13.84 -24.85 -0.78
C PHE A 321 13.78 -23.89 0.41
N LYS A 322 14.39 -24.30 1.50
CA LYS A 322 14.81 -23.41 2.59
C LYS A 322 16.06 -22.68 2.08
N ILE A 323 15.88 -21.59 1.33
CA ILE A 323 17.01 -20.88 0.70
C ILE A 323 17.60 -19.86 1.69
N ASP A 324 18.91 -19.98 1.90
CA ASP A 324 19.73 -18.99 2.58
C ASP A 324 19.83 -17.71 1.73
N LEU A 325 19.34 -16.60 2.27
CA LEU A 325 19.26 -15.29 1.61
C LEU A 325 20.61 -14.76 1.14
N ILE A 326 21.70 -15.17 1.80
CA ILE A 326 23.07 -14.80 1.40
C ILE A 326 23.44 -15.46 0.06
N LYS A 327 23.07 -16.73 -0.14
CA LYS A 327 23.30 -17.46 -1.39
C LYS A 327 22.43 -16.90 -2.52
N LEU A 328 21.17 -16.57 -2.26
CA LEU A 328 20.30 -15.99 -3.29
C LEU A 328 20.73 -14.57 -3.69
N ARG A 329 21.17 -13.74 -2.73
CA ARG A 329 21.73 -12.41 -3.00
C ARG A 329 22.94 -12.50 -3.93
N LYS A 330 23.84 -13.46 -3.73
CA LYS A 330 24.98 -13.74 -4.62
C LYS A 330 24.53 -14.16 -6.02
N ILE A 331 23.49 -14.98 -6.13
CA ILE A 331 22.93 -15.44 -7.41
C ILE A 331 22.31 -14.27 -8.19
N LEU A 332 21.47 -13.45 -7.54
CA LEU A 332 20.84 -12.29 -8.18
C LEU A 332 21.86 -11.22 -8.61
N TYR A 333 22.92 -11.02 -7.81
CA TYR A 333 24.01 -10.12 -8.17
C TYR A 333 24.79 -10.61 -9.41
N LYS A 334 24.95 -11.92 -9.59
CA LYS A 334 25.53 -12.52 -10.81
C LYS A 334 24.64 -12.32 -12.03
N PHE A 335 23.31 -12.39 -11.89
CA PHE A 335 22.39 -12.15 -13.01
C PHE A 335 22.34 -10.70 -13.46
N ASN A 336 22.49 -9.73 -12.56
CA ASN A 336 22.58 -8.30 -12.90
C ASN A 336 23.85 -7.90 -13.67
N LYS A 337 24.87 -8.77 -13.75
CA LYS A 337 26.06 -8.54 -14.58
C LYS A 337 25.94 -9.09 -16.01
N LYS A 338 24.83 -9.77 -16.34
CA LYS A 338 24.62 -10.45 -17.63
C LYS A 338 23.51 -9.82 -18.49
N ILE A 339 22.93 -8.70 -18.06
CA ILE A 339 22.05 -7.81 -18.84
C ILE A 339 22.80 -6.48 -18.94
#